data_AF-A0A5J5URD4-F1
#
_entry.id   AF-A0A5J5URD4-F1
#
_cell.length_a   1.000
_cell.length_b   1.000
_cell.length_c   1.000
_cell.angle_alpha   90.00
_cell.angle_beta   90.00
_cell.angle_gamma   90.00
#
_symmetry.space_group_name_H-M   'P 1'
#
loop_
_entity.id
_entity.type
_entity.pdbx_description
1 polymer ?
#
loop_
_entity_poly.entity_id
_entity_poly.type
_entity_poly.pdbx_seq_one_letter_code
_entity_poly.pdbx_strand_id
1 'polypeptide(L)'
;MSLHYDGRAIIIQDEKEESLCEDGVFIEIKKLGGNCRRIRSKIGIEASLDTVWDILTDYEKLADLIPGLAVSKVVEKNDKFARLFQIGQQNLPLGLKFNAKGVLDCYEKDVEILPHGKKREIQFKMVEGDFTQFEGTWLLEQFSKTKNEDNHEVIGGEESSHTTLSYLVDVKPKLWLPIRLVEGRLCKEIKTNLSCIRDEAKRVITAFTSL
;
A
#
# COMPACT_ATOMS: atom_id res chain seq x y z
N MET A 1 7.80 4.55 -59.38
CA MET A 1 7.85 5.57 -58.31
C MET A 1 6.44 5.75 -57.78
N SER A 2 6.12 5.07 -56.67
CA SER A 2 4.92 5.32 -55.85
C SER A 2 5.22 4.73 -54.48
N LEU A 3 5.25 5.61 -53.49
CA LEU A 3 5.37 5.28 -52.07
C LEU A 3 4.02 4.74 -51.59
N HIS A 4 4.01 3.59 -50.93
CA HIS A 4 2.92 3.25 -50.03
C HIS A 4 3.50 2.90 -48.66
N TYR A 5 3.15 3.77 -47.72
CA TYR A 5 3.60 3.81 -46.33
C TYR A 5 2.93 2.65 -45.57
N ASP A 6 3.74 1.84 -44.89
CA ASP A 6 3.28 0.73 -44.05
C ASP A 6 2.75 1.30 -42.72
N GLY A 7 1.43 1.44 -42.64
CA GLY A 7 0.72 1.86 -41.44
C GLY A 7 0.43 0.69 -40.51
N ARG A 8 1.44 -0.04 -40.02
CA ARG A 8 1.26 -0.93 -38.86
C ARG A 8 1.16 -0.08 -37.60
N ALA A 9 -0.07 0.11 -37.15
CA ALA A 9 -0.34 0.53 -35.78
C ALA A 9 0.42 -0.41 -34.83
N ILE A 10 1.42 0.14 -34.13
CA ILE A 10 2.06 -0.54 -33.01
C ILE A 10 1.02 -0.56 -31.91
N ILE A 11 0.29 -1.66 -31.79
CA ILE A 11 -0.50 -1.95 -30.61
C ILE A 11 0.52 -2.19 -29.49
N ILE A 12 0.84 -1.14 -28.73
CA ILE A 12 1.54 -1.28 -27.46
C ILE A 12 0.55 -2.00 -26.54
N GLN A 13 0.64 -3.33 -26.49
CA GLN A 13 -0.06 -4.10 -25.48
C GLN A 13 0.57 -3.72 -24.14
N ASP A 14 -0.16 -2.93 -23.34
CA ASP A 14 0.17 -2.67 -21.95
C ASP A 14 0.20 -4.04 -21.23
N GLU A 15 1.40 -4.58 -21.01
CA GLU A 15 1.61 -5.80 -20.21
C GLU A 15 1.09 -5.54 -18.79
N LYS A 16 -0.03 -6.19 -18.45
CA LYS A 16 -0.64 -6.20 -17.13
C LYS A 16 -0.20 -7.48 -16.41
N GLU A 17 0.50 -7.35 -15.30
CA GLU A 17 0.90 -8.49 -14.48
C GLU A 17 0.03 -8.51 -13.22
N GLU A 18 -0.89 -9.47 -13.16
CA GLU A 18 -1.78 -9.71 -12.01
C GLU A 18 -1.32 -10.95 -11.26
N SER A 19 -1.26 -10.88 -9.94
CA SER A 19 -1.05 -12.07 -9.11
C SER A 19 -1.89 -12.00 -7.83
N LEU A 20 -2.59 -13.10 -7.56
CA LEU A 20 -3.17 -13.39 -6.25
C LEU A 20 -2.16 -14.27 -5.52
N CYS A 21 -1.69 -13.81 -4.37
CA CYS A 21 -0.77 -14.57 -3.53
C CYS A 21 -1.54 -15.50 -2.59
N GLU A 22 -0.92 -16.63 -2.22
CA GLU A 22 -1.48 -17.60 -1.25
C GLU A 22 -1.95 -16.94 0.06
N ASP A 23 -1.30 -15.83 0.46
CA ASP A 23 -1.59 -15.12 1.71
C ASP A 23 -2.79 -14.15 1.61
N GLY A 24 -3.57 -14.20 0.53
CA GLY A 24 -4.76 -13.34 0.33
C GLY A 24 -4.46 -11.90 -0.09
N VAL A 25 -3.22 -11.62 -0.49
CA VAL A 25 -2.82 -10.31 -1.03
C VAL A 25 -3.02 -10.30 -2.54
N PHE A 26 -3.76 -9.31 -3.03
CA PHE A 26 -3.85 -8.97 -4.45
C PHE A 26 -2.81 -7.94 -4.82
N ILE A 27 -2.13 -8.12 -5.96
CA ILE A 27 -1.26 -7.10 -6.55
C ILE A 27 -1.36 -7.10 -8.08
N GLU A 28 -1.46 -5.89 -8.62
CA GLU A 28 -1.45 -5.58 -10.04
C GLU A 28 -0.39 -4.51 -10.29
N ILE A 29 0.50 -4.76 -11.25
CA ILE A 29 1.47 -3.76 -11.72
C ILE A 29 1.19 -3.44 -13.19
N LYS A 30 1.06 -2.15 -13.47
CA LYS A 30 0.92 -1.61 -14.82
C LYS A 30 2.13 -0.75 -15.19
N LYS A 31 2.73 -1.01 -16.35
CA LYS A 31 3.76 -0.15 -16.95
C LYS A 31 3.08 1.08 -17.56
N LEU A 32 3.47 2.29 -17.15
CA LEU A 32 2.89 3.55 -17.67
C LEU A 32 3.75 4.23 -18.76
N GLY A 33 4.84 3.58 -19.17
CA GLY A 33 5.84 4.12 -20.09
C GLY A 33 7.18 4.40 -19.40
N GLY A 34 8.27 4.11 -20.12
CA GLY A 34 9.62 4.17 -19.57
C GLY A 34 9.77 3.34 -18.29
N ASN A 35 10.28 3.99 -17.25
CA ASN A 35 10.57 3.39 -15.96
C ASN A 35 9.48 3.69 -14.90
N CYS A 36 8.31 4.18 -15.32
CA CYS A 36 7.17 4.47 -14.46
C CYS A 36 6.25 3.25 -14.31
N ARG A 37 5.80 2.98 -13.08
CA ARG A 37 4.88 1.89 -12.74
C ARG A 37 3.73 2.45 -11.92
N ARG A 38 2.52 1.94 -12.21
CA ARG A 38 1.36 2.03 -11.32
C ARG A 38 1.18 0.70 -10.64
N ILE A 39 1.03 0.71 -9.33
CA ILE A 39 0.83 -0.49 -8.54
C ILE A 39 -0.49 -0.34 -7.80
N ARG A 40 -1.30 -1.39 -7.88
CA ARG A 40 -2.53 -1.55 -7.12
C ARG A 40 -2.39 -2.79 -6.29
N SER A 41 -2.63 -2.69 -5.00
CA SER A 41 -2.60 -3.84 -4.12
C SER A 41 -3.68 -3.74 -3.07
N LYS A 42 -4.14 -4.90 -2.58
CA LYS A 42 -5.23 -5.00 -1.62
C LYS A 42 -5.05 -6.21 -0.72
N ILE A 43 -5.43 -6.05 0.54
CA ILE A 43 -5.47 -7.13 1.54
C ILE A 43 -6.72 -6.98 2.41
N GLY A 44 -7.31 -8.10 2.82
CA GLY A 44 -8.35 -8.13 3.86
C GLY A 44 -7.73 -8.29 5.25
N ILE A 45 -8.21 -7.51 6.22
CA ILE A 45 -7.74 -7.49 7.61
C ILE A 45 -8.94 -7.68 8.54
N GLU A 46 -8.85 -8.67 9.42
CA GLU A 46 -9.85 -8.93 10.48
C GLU A 46 -9.64 -7.95 11.64
N ALA A 47 -9.85 -6.67 11.36
CA ALA A 47 -9.78 -5.58 12.32
C ALA A 47 -10.74 -4.46 11.91
N SER A 48 -11.07 -3.59 12.87
CA SER A 48 -11.82 -2.37 12.58
C SER A 48 -11.00 -1.39 11.76
N LEU A 49 -11.67 -0.51 11.01
CA LEU A 49 -11.04 0.55 10.24
C LEU A 49 -10.17 1.42 11.14
N ASP A 50 -10.64 1.70 12.36
CA ASP A 50 -9.96 2.59 13.29
C ASP A 50 -8.67 1.93 13.80
N THR A 51 -8.69 0.63 14.09
CA THR A 51 -7.48 -0.15 14.44
C THR A 51 -6.43 -0.11 13.31
N VAL A 52 -6.85 -0.34 12.06
CA VAL A 52 -5.91 -0.32 10.92
C VAL A 52 -5.40 1.10 10.67
N TRP A 53 -6.25 2.11 10.85
CA TRP A 53 -5.89 3.51 10.75
C TRP A 53 -4.83 3.92 11.77
N ASP A 54 -5.01 3.52 13.03
CA ASP A 54 -4.07 3.83 14.11
C ASP A 54 -2.69 3.21 13.83
N ILE A 55 -2.64 1.99 13.30
CA ILE A 55 -1.38 1.35 12.88
C ILE A 55 -0.71 2.12 11.74
N LEU A 56 -1.47 2.53 10.71
CA LEU A 56 -0.94 3.23 9.55
C LEU A 56 -0.47 4.66 9.85
N THR A 57 -1.08 5.32 10.82
CA THR A 57 -0.79 6.73 11.18
C THR A 57 0.13 6.87 12.39
N ASP A 58 0.46 5.77 13.08
CA ASP A 58 1.61 5.67 13.98
C ASP A 58 2.91 5.57 13.17
N TYR A 59 3.18 6.65 12.42
CA TYR A 59 4.23 6.69 11.40
C TYR A 59 5.62 6.34 11.94
N GLU A 60 5.91 6.66 13.21
CA GLU A 60 7.23 6.37 13.80
C GLU A 60 7.43 4.87 14.08
N LYS A 61 6.36 4.15 14.43
CA LYS A 61 6.42 2.69 14.64
C LYS A 61 6.45 1.88 13.35
N LEU A 62 6.13 2.48 12.20
CA LEU A 62 6.14 1.75 10.93
C LEU A 62 7.50 1.10 10.62
N ALA A 63 8.62 1.69 11.05
CA ALA A 63 9.96 1.13 10.83
C ALA A 63 10.22 -0.15 11.65
N ASP A 64 9.55 -0.31 12.79
CA ASP A 64 9.63 -1.53 13.61
C ASP A 64 8.78 -2.66 13.00
N LEU A 65 7.74 -2.29 12.24
CA LEU A 65 6.76 -3.20 11.67
C LEU A 65 7.08 -3.64 10.25
N ILE A 66 7.59 -2.74 9.40
CA ILE A 66 7.72 -2.93 7.95
C ILE A 66 9.16 -3.31 7.59
N PRO A 67 9.41 -4.58 7.17
CA PRO A 67 10.73 -5.01 6.73
C PRO A 67 11.23 -4.17 5.56
N GLY A 68 12.45 -3.65 5.68
CA GLY A 68 13.03 -2.79 4.66
C GLY A 68 12.66 -1.31 4.80
N LEU A 69 11.78 -0.91 5.72
CA LEU A 69 11.65 0.49 6.14
C LEU A 69 12.61 0.75 7.30
N ALA A 70 13.84 1.15 7.00
CA ALA A 70 14.89 1.32 8.00
C ALA A 70 14.68 2.55 8.91
N VAL A 71 14.03 3.59 8.39
CA VAL A 71 13.70 4.81 9.15
C VAL A 71 12.32 5.28 8.74
N SER A 72 11.52 5.67 9.74
CA SER A 72 10.29 6.45 9.56
C SER A 72 10.18 7.45 10.69
N LYS A 73 10.26 8.74 10.37
CA LYS A 73 10.28 9.83 11.36
C LYS A 73 9.30 10.91 10.95
N VAL A 74 8.52 11.40 11.91
CA VAL A 74 7.66 12.57 11.71
C VAL A 74 8.52 13.83 11.82
N VAL A 75 8.57 14.60 10.75
CA VAL A 75 9.29 15.89 10.67
C VAL A 75 8.36 17.04 11.04
N GLU A 76 7.10 16.96 10.62
CA GLU A 76 6.05 17.94 10.89
C GLU A 76 4.73 17.19 11.01
N LYS A 77 3.85 17.61 11.94
CA LYS A 77 2.50 17.04 12.05
C LYS A 77 1.51 18.11 12.49
N ASN A 78 0.35 18.12 11.85
CA ASN A 78 -0.86 18.83 12.27
C ASN A 78 -2.07 17.88 12.09
N ASP A 79 -3.29 18.39 12.31
CA ASP A 79 -4.51 17.57 12.40
C ASP A 79 -4.73 16.63 11.20
N LYS A 80 -4.47 17.09 9.97
CA LYS A 80 -4.75 16.33 8.73
C LYS A 80 -3.53 16.16 7.84
N PHE A 81 -2.35 16.43 8.39
CA PHE A 81 -1.12 16.39 7.62
C PHE A 81 0.06 15.91 8.48
N ALA A 82 0.89 15.08 7.88
CA ALA A 82 2.19 14.73 8.42
C ALA A 82 3.25 14.80 7.31
N ARG A 83 4.39 15.39 7.61
CA ARG A 83 5.60 15.26 6.80
C ARG A 83 6.50 14.22 7.41
N LEU A 84 6.89 13.22 6.63
CA LEU A 84 7.68 12.07 7.06
C LEU A 84 9.04 12.08 6.38
N PHE A 85 10.09 11.79 7.14
CA PHE A 85 11.38 11.39 6.58
C PHE A 85 11.53 9.88 6.69
N GLN A 86 11.71 9.22 5.54
CA GLN A 86 11.80 7.77 5.44
C GLN A 86 13.06 7.32 4.70
N ILE A 87 13.57 6.15 5.12
CA ILE A 87 14.65 5.45 4.43
C ILE A 87 14.19 4.00 4.20
N GLY A 88 13.97 3.65 2.94
CA GLY A 88 13.84 2.26 2.50
C GLY A 88 15.22 1.63 2.30
N GLN A 89 15.43 0.40 2.74
CA GLN A 89 16.67 -0.36 2.63
C GLN A 89 16.42 -1.72 1.98
N GLN A 90 17.19 -2.03 0.93
CA GLN A 90 17.15 -3.30 0.21
C GLN A 90 18.52 -3.98 0.18
N ASN A 91 18.54 -5.29 0.44
CA ASN A 91 19.74 -6.11 0.32
C ASN A 91 19.93 -6.60 -1.11
N LEU A 92 20.79 -5.99 -1.90
CA LEU A 92 21.13 -6.42 -3.25
C LEU A 92 22.00 -7.70 -3.26
N PRO A 93 22.12 -8.40 -4.41
CA PRO A 93 23.06 -9.52 -4.55
C PRO A 93 24.49 -9.12 -4.15
N LEU A 94 25.30 -10.10 -3.73
CA LEU A 94 26.69 -9.90 -3.27
C LEU A 94 26.82 -9.10 -1.97
N GLY A 95 25.75 -9.00 -1.16
CA GLY A 95 25.80 -8.36 0.16
C GLY A 95 25.77 -6.84 0.13
N LEU A 96 25.55 -6.23 -1.04
CA LEU A 96 25.39 -4.78 -1.17
C LEU A 96 24.06 -4.33 -0.55
N LYS A 97 24.07 -3.18 0.12
CA LYS A 97 22.85 -2.54 0.64
C LYS A 97 22.52 -1.30 -0.19
N PHE A 98 21.28 -1.20 -0.61
CA PHE A 98 20.74 -0.05 -1.30
C PHE A 98 19.77 0.68 -0.38
N ASN A 99 19.94 2.00 -0.25
CA ASN A 99 19.06 2.86 0.54
C ASN A 99 18.40 3.88 -0.35
N ALA A 100 17.07 3.93 -0.32
CA ALA A 100 16.27 4.99 -0.93
C ALA A 100 15.72 5.90 0.16
N LYS A 101 15.97 7.20 0.04
CA LYS A 101 15.50 8.23 0.97
C LYS A 101 14.32 8.98 0.36
N GLY A 102 13.39 9.40 1.21
CA GLY A 102 12.26 10.21 0.82
C GLY A 102 11.74 11.08 1.97
N VAL A 103 11.42 12.34 1.66
CA VAL A 103 10.54 13.17 2.46
C VAL A 103 9.16 13.11 1.80
N LEU A 104 8.15 12.65 2.55
CA LEU A 104 6.79 12.48 2.09
C LEU A 104 5.85 13.43 2.82
N ASP A 105 4.96 14.06 2.07
CA ASP A 105 3.78 14.72 2.60
C ASP A 105 2.63 13.73 2.60
N CYS A 106 2.02 13.51 3.75
CA CYS A 106 0.85 12.67 3.97
C CYS A 106 -0.34 13.54 4.37
N TYR A 107 -1.48 13.34 3.72
CA TYR A 107 -2.73 14.05 3.96
C TYR A 107 -3.77 13.04 4.43
N GLU A 108 -4.15 13.16 5.70
CA GLU A 108 -5.08 12.27 6.41
C GLU A 108 -6.51 12.80 6.24
N LYS A 109 -7.35 12.09 5.47
CA LYS A 109 -8.75 12.49 5.29
C LYS A 109 -9.62 12.03 6.47
N ASP A 110 -10.71 12.75 6.69
CA ASP A 110 -11.75 12.33 7.61
C ASP A 110 -12.42 11.02 7.15
N VAL A 111 -13.07 10.33 8.08
CA VAL A 111 -13.91 9.18 7.75
C VAL A 111 -15.08 9.64 6.88
N GLU A 112 -15.29 8.95 5.76
CA GLU A 112 -16.47 9.10 4.90
C GLU A 112 -17.45 7.95 5.21
N ILE A 113 -18.68 8.31 5.57
CA ILE A 113 -19.77 7.34 5.81
C ILE A 113 -20.43 7.01 4.47
N LEU A 114 -20.51 5.72 4.17
CA LEU A 114 -21.11 5.16 2.96
C LEU A 114 -22.45 4.47 3.32
N PRO A 115 -23.36 4.24 2.35
CA PRO A 115 -24.63 3.55 2.61
C PRO A 115 -24.50 2.19 3.30
N HIS A 116 -23.39 1.48 3.06
CA HIS A 116 -23.14 0.12 3.57
C HIS A 116 -21.77 -0.01 4.25
N GLY A 117 -21.23 1.08 4.80
CA GLY A 117 -19.93 1.03 5.46
C GLY A 117 -19.31 2.39 5.72
N LYS A 118 -18.00 2.39 5.93
CA LYS A 118 -17.18 3.59 6.04
C LYS A 118 -15.88 3.39 5.28
N LYS A 119 -15.30 4.50 4.81
CA LYS A 119 -13.94 4.51 4.26
C LYS A 119 -13.12 5.67 4.80
N ARG A 120 -11.81 5.55 4.72
CA ARG A 120 -10.87 6.61 5.09
C ARG A 120 -9.61 6.52 4.25
N GLU A 121 -8.96 7.65 4.01
CA GLU A 121 -7.87 7.78 3.04
C GLU A 121 -6.67 8.52 3.60
N ILE A 122 -5.46 8.04 3.28
CA ILE A 122 -4.20 8.81 3.40
C ILE A 122 -3.67 9.01 1.98
N GLN A 123 -3.60 10.25 1.53
CA GLN A 123 -2.90 10.60 0.29
C GLN A 123 -1.46 10.93 0.62
N PHE A 124 -0.51 10.42 -0.15
CA PHE A 124 0.89 10.73 0.07
C PHE A 124 1.60 11.17 -1.20
N LYS A 125 2.61 12.02 -1.06
CA LYS A 125 3.47 12.47 -2.14
C LYS A 125 4.88 12.74 -1.64
N MET A 126 5.86 12.17 -2.33
CA MET A 126 7.26 12.51 -2.10
C MET A 126 7.55 13.92 -2.61
N VAL A 127 8.07 14.77 -1.73
CA VAL A 127 8.47 16.16 -2.02
C VAL A 127 9.98 16.30 -2.19
N GLU A 128 10.75 15.39 -1.61
CA GLU A 128 12.21 15.30 -1.75
C GLU A 128 12.64 13.83 -1.67
N GLY A 129 13.66 13.40 -2.42
CA GLY A 129 14.19 12.05 -2.29
C GLY A 129 14.68 11.41 -3.58
N ASP A 130 14.77 10.08 -3.59
CA ASP A 130 15.42 9.30 -4.63
C ASP A 130 14.51 8.91 -5.81
N PHE A 131 13.24 9.29 -5.74
CA PHE A 131 12.26 9.08 -6.81
C PHE A 131 11.90 10.41 -7.47
N THR A 132 11.63 10.37 -8.77
CA THR A 132 11.07 11.53 -9.51
C THR A 132 9.55 11.60 -9.42
N GLN A 133 8.92 10.46 -9.15
CA GLN A 133 7.49 10.34 -8.82
C GLN A 133 7.36 9.23 -7.78
N PHE A 134 6.72 9.54 -6.66
CA PHE A 134 6.32 8.56 -5.66
C PHE A 134 5.13 9.18 -4.91
N GLU A 135 3.93 8.87 -5.38
CA GLU A 135 2.70 9.44 -4.87
C GLU A 135 1.56 8.44 -5.01
N GLY A 136 0.59 8.52 -4.12
CA GLY A 136 -0.44 7.50 -4.05
C GLY A 136 -1.39 7.68 -2.90
N THR A 137 -2.13 6.60 -2.65
CA THR A 137 -3.22 6.55 -1.69
C THR A 137 -3.18 5.23 -0.92
N TRP A 138 -3.28 5.33 0.40
CA TRP A 138 -3.79 4.27 1.26
C TRP A 138 -5.29 4.47 1.45
N LEU A 139 -6.09 3.45 1.13
CA LEU A 139 -7.55 3.49 1.27
C LEU A 139 -7.99 2.34 2.17
N LEU A 140 -8.72 2.67 3.23
CA LEU A 140 -9.34 1.72 4.14
C LEU A 140 -10.84 1.70 3.86
N GLU A 141 -11.43 0.53 3.70
CA GLU A 141 -12.87 0.33 3.52
C GLU A 141 -13.37 -0.75 4.48
N GLN A 142 -14.37 -0.43 5.28
CA GLN A 142 -15.06 -1.38 6.15
C GLN A 142 -16.53 -1.39 5.77
N PHE A 143 -17.01 -2.55 5.32
CA PHE A 143 -18.42 -2.75 4.96
C PHE A 143 -19.18 -3.40 6.11
N SER A 144 -20.38 -2.89 6.40
CA SER A 144 -21.29 -3.50 7.36
C SER A 144 -21.88 -4.76 6.74
N LYS A 145 -21.87 -5.89 7.46
CA LYS A 145 -22.62 -7.07 7.03
C LYS A 145 -24.11 -6.75 7.16
N THR A 146 -24.82 -6.64 6.04
CA THR A 146 -26.28 -6.64 6.07
C THR A 146 -26.70 -8.02 6.57
N LYS A 147 -27.36 -8.09 7.74
CA LYS A 147 -27.99 -9.33 8.20
C LYS A 147 -29.05 -9.66 7.15
N ASN A 148 -28.82 -10.69 6.34
CA ASN A 148 -29.89 -11.23 5.51
C ASN A 148 -30.98 -11.74 6.47
N GLU A 149 -32.23 -11.39 6.20
CA GLU A 149 -33.40 -11.70 7.04
C GLU A 149 -33.77 -13.20 7.06
N ASP A 150 -32.99 -14.07 6.43
CA ASP A 150 -33.25 -15.51 6.42
C ASP A 150 -32.04 -16.30 6.92
N ASN A 151 -32.22 -16.85 8.12
CA ASN A 151 -31.54 -18.02 8.74
C ASN A 151 -30.65 -17.76 9.96
N HIS A 152 -31.23 -18.15 11.10
CA HIS A 152 -30.63 -18.68 12.32
C HIS A 152 -29.63 -17.79 13.08
N GLU A 153 -30.11 -17.30 14.23
CA GLU A 153 -29.34 -16.83 15.37
C GLU A 153 -28.06 -17.66 15.57
N VAL A 154 -26.91 -17.05 15.28
CA VAL A 154 -25.67 -17.42 15.95
C VAL A 154 -25.61 -16.58 17.22
N ILE A 155 -26.08 -17.18 18.31
CA ILE A 155 -25.91 -16.69 19.67
C ILE A 155 -24.40 -16.62 19.96
N GLY A 156 -23.88 -15.41 20.20
CA GLY A 156 -22.65 -15.21 20.99
C GLY A 156 -21.28 -15.24 20.28
N GLY A 157 -21.19 -14.91 18.99
CA GLY A 157 -19.89 -14.64 18.35
C GLY A 157 -19.61 -13.13 18.28
N GLU A 158 -18.45 -12.67 18.76
CA GLU A 158 -17.98 -11.29 18.50
C GLU A 158 -18.12 -10.98 17.00
N GLU A 159 -18.84 -9.90 16.64
CA GLU A 159 -18.88 -9.45 15.26
C GLU A 159 -17.46 -9.01 14.85
N SER A 160 -16.69 -9.93 14.25
CA SER A 160 -15.35 -9.63 13.78
C SER A 160 -15.43 -8.56 12.69
N SER A 161 -14.91 -7.38 13.03
CA SER A 161 -14.81 -6.28 12.07
C SER A 161 -13.83 -6.65 10.96
N HIS A 162 -14.17 -6.34 9.71
CA HIS A 162 -13.32 -6.62 8.57
C HIS A 162 -13.05 -5.34 7.77
N THR A 163 -11.78 -5.03 7.56
CA THR A 163 -11.31 -3.87 6.79
C THR A 163 -10.52 -4.34 5.59
N THR A 164 -10.89 -3.84 4.42
CA THR A 164 -10.05 -3.87 3.22
C THR A 164 -9.04 -2.74 3.31
N LEU A 165 -7.75 -3.06 3.20
CA LEU A 165 -6.68 -2.09 2.99
C LEU A 165 -6.22 -2.15 1.54
N SER A 166 -6.29 -1.02 0.84
CA SER A 166 -5.82 -0.86 -0.53
C SER A 166 -4.67 0.14 -0.60
N TYR A 167 -3.67 -0.18 -1.40
CA TYR A 167 -2.51 0.67 -1.68
C TYR A 167 -2.37 0.88 -3.18
N LEU A 168 -2.53 2.14 -3.60
CA LEU A 168 -2.35 2.61 -4.96
C LEU A 168 -1.14 3.54 -4.99
N VAL A 169 -0.16 3.27 -5.84
CA VAL A 169 1.03 4.13 -5.96
C VAL A 169 1.49 4.22 -7.41
N ASP A 170 1.83 5.44 -7.82
CA ASP A 170 2.61 5.71 -9.01
C ASP A 170 4.06 5.98 -8.61
N VAL A 171 4.97 5.22 -9.20
CA VAL A 171 6.40 5.27 -8.88
C VAL A 171 7.25 5.40 -10.13
N LYS A 172 8.19 6.33 -10.08
CA LYS A 172 9.21 6.55 -11.11
C LYS A 172 10.57 6.83 -10.44
N PRO A 173 11.47 5.84 -10.39
CA PRO A 173 12.80 6.02 -9.80
C PRO A 173 13.66 6.98 -10.64
N LYS A 174 14.61 7.65 -9.98
CA LYS A 174 15.66 8.42 -10.68
C LYS A 174 16.56 7.49 -11.52
N LEU A 175 17.15 8.01 -12.59
CA LEU A 175 17.90 7.24 -13.59
C LEU A 175 19.15 6.53 -13.05
N TRP A 176 19.70 6.97 -11.91
CA TRP A 176 20.84 6.31 -11.27
C TRP A 176 20.45 5.01 -10.54
N LEU A 177 19.15 4.73 -10.40
CA LEU A 177 18.64 3.52 -9.74
C LEU A 177 18.57 2.34 -10.72
N PRO A 178 19.17 1.18 -10.39
CA PRO A 178 19.15 0.00 -11.26
C PRO A 178 17.77 -0.66 -11.26
N ILE A 179 16.86 -0.15 -12.09
CA ILE A 179 15.42 -0.45 -11.99
C ILE A 179 15.08 -1.95 -12.08
N ARG A 180 15.83 -2.74 -12.86
CA ARG A 180 15.60 -4.20 -12.96
C ARG A 180 15.81 -4.92 -11.64
N LEU A 181 16.70 -4.42 -10.78
CA LEU A 181 16.93 -4.98 -9.44
C LEU A 181 15.82 -4.60 -8.46
N VAL A 182 15.19 -3.45 -8.65
CA VAL A 182 14.11 -2.93 -7.82
C VAL A 182 12.77 -3.56 -8.21
N GLU A 183 12.46 -3.63 -9.51
CA GLU A 183 11.20 -4.19 -10.03
C GLU A 183 11.00 -5.65 -9.63
N GLY A 184 12.03 -6.49 -9.75
CA GLY A 184 11.94 -7.91 -9.42
C GLY A 184 11.64 -8.21 -7.94
N ARG A 185 11.67 -7.20 -7.07
CA ARG A 185 11.44 -7.31 -5.63
C ARG A 185 10.24 -6.52 -5.15
N LEU A 186 9.82 -5.53 -5.93
CA LEU A 186 8.73 -4.61 -5.62
C LEU A 186 7.43 -5.33 -5.24
N CYS A 187 7.04 -6.38 -5.99
CA CYS A 187 5.85 -7.17 -5.66
C CYS A 187 5.96 -7.81 -4.28
N LYS A 188 7.10 -8.43 -3.99
CA LYS A 188 7.36 -9.12 -2.73
C LYS A 188 7.37 -8.14 -1.57
N GLU A 189 7.98 -6.97 -1.74
CA GLU A 189 8.03 -5.92 -0.72
C GLU A 189 6.64 -5.39 -0.38
N ILE A 190 5.86 -5.01 -1.39
CA ILE A 190 4.49 -4.51 -1.16
C ILE A 190 3.63 -5.57 -0.48
N LYS A 191 3.76 -6.84 -0.90
CA LYS A 191 3.10 -7.97 -0.26
C LYS A 191 3.48 -8.07 1.22
N THR A 192 4.79 -8.03 1.52
CA THR A 192 5.29 -8.09 2.90
C THR A 192 4.77 -6.92 3.73
N ASN A 193 4.80 -5.70 3.21
CA ASN A 193 4.31 -4.51 3.93
C ASN A 193 2.83 -4.65 4.32
N LEU A 194 1.97 -5.07 3.38
CA LEU A 194 0.55 -5.27 3.63
C LEU A 194 0.29 -6.39 4.65
N SER A 195 1.02 -7.50 4.55
CA SER A 195 0.92 -8.59 5.52
C SER A 195 1.36 -8.16 6.92
N CYS A 196 2.46 -7.40 7.06
CA CYS A 196 2.92 -6.90 8.35
C CYS A 196 1.88 -6.01 9.05
N ILE A 197 1.18 -5.16 8.30
CA ILE A 197 0.08 -4.34 8.85
C ILE A 197 -1.06 -5.24 9.35
N ARG A 198 -1.44 -6.27 8.57
CA ARG A 198 -2.46 -7.23 8.98
C ARG A 198 -2.05 -8.01 10.24
N ASP A 199 -0.81 -8.45 10.30
CA ASP A 199 -0.30 -9.26 11.41
C ASP A 199 -0.20 -8.41 12.69
N GLU A 200 0.19 -7.14 12.57
CA GLU A 200 0.16 -6.19 13.67
C GLU A 200 -1.27 -5.94 14.17
N ALA A 201 -2.24 -5.78 13.26
CA ALA A 201 -3.64 -5.63 13.65
C ALA A 201 -4.16 -6.82 14.45
N LYS A 202 -3.82 -8.05 14.03
CA LYS A 202 -4.14 -9.28 14.78
C LYS A 202 -3.48 -9.29 16.16
N ARG A 203 -2.22 -8.85 16.26
CA ARG A 203 -1.48 -8.78 17.53
C ARG A 203 -2.15 -7.80 18.50
N VAL A 204 -2.52 -6.62 18.02
CA VAL A 204 -3.23 -5.60 18.80
C VAL A 204 -4.54 -6.15 19.34
N ILE A 205 -5.37 -6.77 18.50
CA ILE A 205 -6.66 -7.35 18.92
C ILE A 205 -6.46 -8.45 19.96
N THR A 206 -5.52 -9.37 19.73
CA THR A 206 -5.24 -10.47 20.67
C THR A 206 -4.76 -9.96 22.04
N ALA A 207 -3.96 -8.89 22.04
CA ALA A 207 -3.52 -8.27 23.29
C ALA A 207 -4.69 -7.63 24.06
N PHE A 208 -5.65 -7.02 23.37
CA PHE A 208 -6.84 -6.44 24.01
C PHE A 208 -7.79 -7.50 24.58
N THR A 209 -7.95 -8.65 23.91
CA THR A 209 -8.84 -9.73 24.39
C THR A 209 -8.22 -10.56 25.52
N SER A 210 -6.93 -10.42 25.77
CA SER A 210 -6.20 -11.12 26.84
C SER A 210 -6.09 -10.32 28.15
N LEU A 211 -6.60 -9.09 28.19
CA LEU A 211 -6.65 -8.20 29.36
C LEU A 211 -7.99 -8.31 30.08
#